data_AF-A0A812PL43-F1
#
_entry.id   AF-A0A812PL43-F1
#
_cell.length_a   1.000
_cell.length_b   1.000
_cell.length_c   1.000
_cell.angle_alpha   90.00
_cell.angle_beta   90.00
_cell.angle_gamma   90.00
#
_symmetry.space_group_name_H-M   'P 1'
#
loop_
_entity.id
_entity.type
_entity.pdbx_description
1 polymer ?
#
loop_
_entity_poly.entity_id
_entity_poly.type
_entity_poly.pdbx_seq_one_letter_code
_entity_poly.pdbx_strand_id
1 'polypeptide(L)'
;MACSARLGPRVEDNEAATLVIRNGASALSTALEFLALPLLNRVLLRDENAAACLLREQEDLSYDSQYWDARRGRLEMFVGSAEGKDFMAAGCLQMPIPLMLQALYILLQFECENTLSSHGEFEELLSPDDSPFLEHQFLSGVSLSRGWQPRFLLAGATAEHCPAFQVAMLARDEEALLKKHLPAWKQVGDSFLLGLDSRTQDDSAAVALSLLAPKPLEVYHFDFDGFGSAKSKLLQESHVKFPDMAYVLVVEPDMIPKGAPFSREPLRSQEPVYALRRGGKESLGERLTDCVFRNDGNWYFRFRVHETPVYRNAGERGLPDEIKDTGWSVLEIEGSSRDRASRQERIREELRLVRLDLKDHPGHPRLMYYLGVLQYDLAMELSSRGSSSEVRQLAAEAQKTLARRARDSGTAGSQEGRQQRSAAAYFCARTYLDLFSDEKKGEKWLKRTISLEADFLYARVALIQLLFRQQRHLEAYNEAVASESLDPPKLRLFMDSGPLHACDLPLLLSKAIYYMYADAALRPRLLNDRAWPRREILLETCAARCPGVAGDSLARKMQDITKLKEFWSSELRDEL
;
A
#
# COMPACT_ATOMS: atom_id res chain seq x y z
N MET A 1 -1.31 -64.47 -23.55
CA MET A 1 0.08 -63.98 -23.44
C MET A 1 0.08 -62.99 -22.28
N ALA A 2 0.21 -63.44 -21.02
CA ALA A 2 1.46 -63.68 -20.26
C ALA A 2 2.28 -62.37 -20.11
N CYS A 3 2.61 -61.82 -18.94
CA CYS A 3 2.76 -62.36 -17.59
C CYS A 3 2.45 -61.35 -16.48
N SER A 4 2.28 -61.90 -15.28
CA SER A 4 1.91 -61.32 -13.99
C SER A 4 3.11 -61.24 -13.02
N ALA A 5 2.94 -60.44 -11.96
CA ALA A 5 3.54 -60.49 -10.62
C ALA A 5 4.95 -59.91 -10.36
N ARG A 6 5.07 -59.05 -9.33
CA ARG A 6 5.44 -59.48 -7.95
C ARG A 6 5.31 -58.37 -6.89
N LEU A 7 5.02 -58.84 -5.68
CA LEU A 7 4.88 -58.15 -4.39
C LEU A 7 6.22 -58.07 -3.63
N GLY A 8 6.41 -56.98 -2.86
CA GLY A 8 7.18 -56.89 -1.59
C GLY A 8 8.72 -57.04 -1.64
N PRO A 9 9.48 -56.55 -0.61
CA PRO A 9 9.09 -56.43 0.80
C PRO A 9 9.43 -55.07 1.49
N ARG A 10 8.98 -54.96 2.77
CA ARG A 10 9.25 -53.93 3.79
C ARG A 10 10.61 -54.15 4.49
N VAL A 11 10.94 -53.18 5.38
CA VAL A 11 11.95 -53.17 6.48
C VAL A 11 13.27 -52.47 6.03
N GLU A 12 13.91 -51.50 6.69
CA GLU A 12 14.02 -51.06 8.11
C GLU A 12 14.52 -49.59 8.19
N ASP A 13 14.28 -48.98 9.36
CA ASP A 13 14.89 -47.84 10.07
C ASP A 13 16.06 -47.04 9.47
N ASN A 14 16.02 -45.70 9.66
CA ASN A 14 17.23 -44.90 9.86
C ASN A 14 16.98 -43.67 10.76
N GLU A 15 17.93 -43.52 11.68
CA GLU A 15 17.93 -42.78 12.93
C GLU A 15 17.93 -41.24 12.77
N ALA A 16 17.23 -40.56 13.68
CA ALA A 16 17.37 -39.14 13.91
C ALA A 16 18.62 -38.86 14.77
N ALA A 17 19.63 -38.21 14.20
CA ALA A 17 20.77 -37.70 14.92
C ALA A 17 20.32 -36.58 15.88
N THR A 18 20.35 -36.85 17.18
CA THR A 18 20.13 -35.86 18.23
C THR A 18 21.46 -35.21 18.59
N LEU A 19 21.67 -33.95 18.16
CA LEU A 19 22.80 -33.13 18.60
C LEU A 19 22.49 -32.53 19.97
N VAL A 20 23.15 -33.03 21.00
CA VAL A 20 23.10 -32.48 22.37
C VAL A 20 24.12 -31.34 22.47
N ILE A 21 23.65 -30.09 22.52
CA ILE A 21 24.47 -28.95 22.96
C ILE A 21 24.10 -28.65 24.41
N ARG A 22 25.02 -28.95 25.33
CA ARG A 22 24.95 -28.61 26.76
C ARG A 22 25.55 -27.23 27.02
N ASN A 23 24.82 -26.46 27.83
CA ASN A 23 25.26 -25.42 28.77
C ASN A 23 25.90 -24.13 28.25
N GLY A 24 25.11 -23.05 28.36
CA GLY A 24 25.57 -21.66 28.35
C GLY A 24 24.51 -20.69 28.90
N ALA A 25 23.77 -21.07 29.95
CA ALA A 25 22.63 -20.31 30.47
C ALA A 25 22.92 -19.47 31.74
N SER A 26 24.12 -19.52 32.33
CA SER A 26 24.37 -18.83 33.61
C SER A 26 24.89 -17.40 33.50
N ALA A 27 25.34 -16.95 32.31
CA ALA A 27 25.87 -15.59 32.15
C ALA A 27 24.79 -14.55 31.81
N LEU A 28 23.67 -14.96 31.20
CA LEU A 28 22.59 -14.05 30.80
C LEU A 28 21.62 -13.72 31.94
N SER A 29 21.43 -14.64 32.89
CA SER A 29 20.50 -14.46 34.01
C SER A 29 20.95 -13.36 34.97
N THR A 30 22.25 -13.26 35.24
CA THR A 30 22.80 -12.29 36.20
C THR A 30 22.83 -10.85 35.65
N ALA A 31 22.90 -10.69 34.33
CA ALA A 31 22.88 -9.36 33.69
C ALA A 31 21.46 -8.74 33.68
N LEU A 32 20.42 -9.56 33.60
CA LEU A 32 19.02 -9.12 33.55
C LEU A 32 18.47 -8.64 34.90
N GLU A 33 18.92 -9.23 36.02
CA GLU A 33 18.47 -8.82 37.36
C GLU A 33 19.02 -7.45 37.80
N PHE A 34 20.19 -7.04 37.32
CA PHE A 34 20.82 -5.78 37.74
C PHE A 34 20.38 -4.54 36.95
N LEU A 35 19.89 -4.72 35.71
CA LEU A 35 19.55 -3.60 34.83
C LEU A 35 18.05 -3.31 34.74
N ALA A 36 17.18 -4.31 34.91
CA ALA A 36 15.75 -4.14 34.62
C ALA A 36 14.95 -3.48 35.77
N LEU A 37 15.30 -3.75 37.04
CA LEU A 37 14.51 -3.26 38.19
C LEU A 37 14.60 -1.75 38.46
N PRO A 38 15.76 -1.07 38.31
CA PRO A 38 15.84 0.37 38.52
C PRO A 38 15.15 1.20 37.41
N LEU A 39 15.02 0.63 36.20
CA LEU A 39 14.43 1.29 35.03
C LEU A 39 12.89 1.20 35.02
N LEU A 40 12.32 0.08 35.47
CA LEU A 40 10.87 -0.08 35.59
C LEU A 40 10.26 0.92 36.59
N ASN A 41 10.97 1.22 37.68
CA ASN A 41 10.56 2.21 38.68
C ASN A 41 10.58 3.65 38.17
N ARG A 42 11.39 3.98 37.14
CA ARG A 42 11.44 5.33 36.55
C ARG A 42 10.34 5.57 35.51
N VAL A 43 9.86 4.52 34.86
CA VAL A 43 8.78 4.62 33.86
C VAL A 43 7.41 4.69 34.54
N LEU A 44 7.22 3.98 35.66
CA LEU A 44 5.93 3.94 36.37
C LEU A 44 5.64 5.17 37.26
N LEU A 45 6.62 6.03 37.53
CA LEU A 45 6.44 7.26 38.34
C LEU A 45 6.16 8.52 37.52
N ARG A 46 5.89 8.41 36.21
CA ARG A 46 5.70 9.58 35.33
C ARG A 46 4.33 9.71 34.66
N ASP A 47 3.38 8.82 34.96
CA ASP A 47 2.06 8.89 34.33
C ASP A 47 0.93 8.56 35.32
N GLU A 48 0.44 9.59 36.03
CA GLU A 48 -0.65 9.48 36.99
C GLU A 48 -2.04 9.26 36.35
N ASN A 49 -2.14 9.26 35.01
CA ASN A 49 -3.43 9.10 34.31
C ASN A 49 -3.69 7.70 33.72
N ALA A 50 -2.72 6.79 33.78
CA ALA A 50 -2.89 5.43 33.25
C ALA A 50 -3.55 4.43 34.24
N ALA A 51 -3.71 4.81 35.51
CA ALA A 51 -4.14 3.89 36.57
C ALA A 51 -5.68 3.74 36.75
N ALA A 52 -6.51 4.46 35.98
CA ALA A 52 -7.95 4.54 36.24
C ALA A 52 -8.87 3.61 35.40
N CYS A 53 -8.34 2.82 34.46
CA CYS A 53 -9.18 2.06 33.51
C CYS A 53 -9.13 0.52 33.63
N LEU A 54 -8.59 -0.05 34.71
CA LEU A 54 -8.43 -1.52 34.83
C LEU A 54 -9.06 -2.13 36.09
N LEU A 55 -10.27 -1.69 36.46
CA LEU A 55 -11.10 -2.41 37.43
C LEU A 55 -12.59 -2.29 37.10
N ARG A 56 -13.12 -3.24 36.32
CA ARG A 56 -14.49 -3.80 36.44
C ARG A 56 -14.75 -4.81 35.33
N GLU A 57 -14.75 -6.09 35.69
CA GLU A 57 -15.83 -7.07 35.45
C GLU A 57 -15.29 -8.49 35.63
N GLN A 58 -15.80 -9.15 36.66
CA GLN A 58 -15.82 -10.60 36.82
C GLN A 58 -17.28 -10.97 37.09
N GLU A 59 -17.84 -11.87 36.31
CA GLU A 59 -18.81 -12.87 36.79
C GLU A 59 -18.88 -14.04 35.78
N ASP A 60 -18.66 -15.24 36.32
CA ASP A 60 -19.10 -16.59 35.93
C ASP A 60 -18.87 -17.12 34.49
N LEU A 61 -18.01 -18.15 34.38
CA LEU A 61 -18.43 -19.55 34.24
C LEU A 61 -17.24 -20.54 34.19
N SER A 62 -17.57 -21.76 34.60
CA SER A 62 -16.77 -22.94 35.00
C SER A 62 -15.75 -23.53 34.03
N TYR A 63 -14.73 -24.16 34.63
CA TYR A 63 -13.75 -25.11 34.07
C TYR A 63 -14.39 -26.26 33.28
N ASP A 64 -13.76 -26.64 32.15
CA ASP A 64 -13.49 -28.04 31.84
C ASP A 64 -12.17 -28.16 31.05
N SER A 65 -11.35 -29.13 31.42
CA SER A 65 -9.98 -29.34 30.93
C SER A 65 -9.97 -30.28 29.73
N GLN A 66 -9.10 -30.04 28.72
CA GLN A 66 -8.22 -31.08 28.13
C GLN A 66 -7.36 -30.61 26.92
N TYR A 67 -6.13 -31.14 26.92
CA TYR A 67 -5.15 -31.35 25.81
C TYR A 67 -4.11 -30.29 25.42
N TRP A 68 -2.86 -30.79 25.37
CA TRP A 68 -1.56 -30.17 25.04
C TRP A 68 -1.16 -30.56 23.60
N ASP A 69 -0.61 -29.63 22.80
CA ASP A 69 0.07 -29.92 21.52
C ASP A 69 1.42 -29.18 21.43
N ALA A 70 2.48 -29.95 21.14
CA ALA A 70 3.88 -29.61 21.26
C ALA A 70 4.49 -28.97 19.99
N ARG A 71 3.81 -28.01 19.36
CA ARG A 71 4.26 -27.42 18.06
C ARG A 71 4.59 -25.93 18.05
N ARG A 72 4.71 -25.28 19.20
CA ARG A 72 5.09 -23.85 19.25
C ARG A 72 6.29 -23.69 20.17
N GLY A 73 7.45 -23.39 19.60
CA GLY A 73 8.65 -23.03 20.36
C GLY A 73 8.36 -21.83 21.27
N ARG A 74 7.97 -22.12 22.51
CA ARG A 74 7.72 -21.16 23.58
C ARG A 74 8.53 -21.59 24.77
N LEU A 75 9.28 -20.66 25.33
CA LEU A 75 9.90 -20.83 26.63
C LEU A 75 8.93 -20.22 27.65
N GLU A 76 8.52 -20.99 28.65
CA GLU A 76 7.81 -20.47 29.81
C GLU A 76 8.83 -20.23 30.93
N MET A 77 8.81 -19.05 31.51
CA MET A 77 9.68 -18.70 32.64
C MET A 77 8.80 -18.51 33.87
N PHE A 78 8.98 -19.36 34.87
CA PHE A 78 8.33 -19.21 36.17
C PHE A 78 9.29 -18.48 37.10
N VAL A 79 8.86 -17.34 37.64
CA VAL A 79 9.57 -16.65 38.72
C VAL A 79 8.83 -16.98 40.02
N GLY A 80 9.40 -17.85 40.84
CA GLY A 80 8.97 -18.06 42.21
C GLY A 80 9.92 -17.32 43.14
N SER A 81 9.39 -16.45 44.01
CA SER A 81 10.19 -15.93 45.13
C SER A 81 10.17 -16.94 46.27
N ALA A 82 11.36 -17.27 46.78
CA ALA A 82 11.50 -17.91 48.07
C ALA A 82 11.48 -16.82 49.14
N GLU A 83 10.28 -16.50 49.66
CA GLU A 83 10.02 -16.09 51.04
C GLU A 83 8.54 -15.70 51.16
N GLY A 84 7.88 -16.28 52.17
CA GLY A 84 6.43 -16.29 52.28
C GLY A 84 5.81 -14.93 52.60
N LYS A 85 4.77 -14.59 51.85
CA LYS A 85 3.42 -14.22 52.33
C LYS A 85 2.57 -13.85 51.10
N ASP A 86 1.38 -14.44 51.07
CA ASP A 86 0.29 -14.32 50.10
C ASP A 86 0.27 -13.06 49.23
N PHE A 87 0.41 -13.24 47.91
CA PHE A 87 -0.28 -12.47 46.86
C PHE A 87 -0.23 -13.27 45.54
N MET A 88 -1.35 -13.85 45.11
CA MET A 88 -1.48 -14.39 43.75
C MET A 88 -2.00 -13.30 42.81
N ALA A 89 -1.11 -12.76 41.99
CA ALA A 89 -1.45 -12.10 40.73
C ALA A 89 -0.54 -12.68 39.64
N ALA A 90 -1.02 -13.71 38.94
CA ALA A 90 -0.34 -14.27 37.78
C ALA A 90 -0.74 -13.48 36.53
N GLY A 91 0.05 -12.47 36.18
CA GLY A 91 0.00 -11.82 34.87
C GLY A 91 0.91 -12.55 33.89
N CYS A 92 0.34 -13.27 32.92
CA CYS A 92 1.12 -13.96 31.89
C CYS A 92 1.40 -12.96 30.74
N LEU A 93 2.61 -12.41 30.66
CA LEU A 93 3.03 -11.56 29.55
C LEU A 93 3.52 -12.45 28.40
N GLN A 94 2.63 -12.73 27.45
CA GLN A 94 3.00 -13.46 26.23
C GLN A 94 3.54 -12.47 25.20
N MET A 95 4.85 -12.48 24.99
CA MET A 95 5.49 -11.71 23.93
C MET A 95 6.15 -12.65 22.90
N PRO A 96 5.85 -12.51 21.60
CA PRO A 96 6.55 -13.26 20.55
C PRO A 96 8.05 -12.94 20.56
N ILE A 97 8.91 -13.95 20.38
CA ILE A 97 10.38 -13.82 20.30
C ILE A 97 10.83 -12.68 19.36
N PRO A 98 10.21 -12.44 18.19
CA PRO A 98 10.57 -11.32 17.31
C PRO A 98 10.42 -9.94 17.95
N LEU A 99 9.38 -9.72 18.77
CA LEU A 99 9.12 -8.46 19.47
C LEU A 99 10.13 -8.24 20.60
N MET A 100 10.58 -9.31 21.26
CA MET A 100 11.62 -9.24 22.28
C MET A 100 12.98 -8.86 21.68
N LEU A 101 13.32 -9.43 20.52
CA LEU A 101 14.55 -9.08 19.80
C LEU A 101 14.50 -7.65 19.26
N GLN A 102 13.33 -7.17 18.82
CA GLN A 102 13.15 -5.81 18.35
C GLN A 102 13.28 -4.79 19.49
N ALA A 103 12.74 -5.09 20.67
CA ALA A 103 12.91 -4.26 21.87
C ALA A 103 14.38 -4.20 22.32
N LEU A 104 15.10 -5.34 22.30
CA LEU A 104 16.53 -5.40 22.60
C LEU A 104 17.38 -4.61 21.59
N TYR A 105 17.01 -4.65 20.30
CA TYR A 105 17.70 -3.90 19.26
C TYR A 105 17.52 -2.38 19.43
N ILE A 106 16.30 -1.92 19.76
CA ILE A 106 16.02 -0.50 20.03
C ILE A 106 16.78 0.00 21.26
N LEU A 107 16.86 -0.83 22.31
CA LEU A 107 17.61 -0.50 23.53
C LEU A 107 19.13 -0.41 23.28
N LEU A 108 19.69 -1.30 22.46
CA LEU A 108 21.11 -1.25 22.07
C LEU A 108 21.44 -0.03 21.19
N GLN A 109 20.53 0.41 20.33
CA GLN A 109 20.71 1.67 19.58
C GLN A 109 20.73 2.89 20.52
N PHE A 110 19.86 2.90 21.53
CA PHE A 110 19.76 4.01 22.46
C PHE A 110 21.00 4.16 23.36
N GLU A 111 21.69 3.07 23.72
CA GLU A 111 22.98 3.12 24.42
C GLU A 111 24.12 3.58 23.51
N CYS A 112 24.16 3.15 22.24
CA CYS A 112 25.19 3.60 21.30
C CYS A 112 25.11 5.11 21.01
N GLU A 113 23.92 5.69 20.92
CA GLU A 113 23.74 7.12 20.65
C GLU A 113 24.08 8.00 21.86
N ASN A 114 23.80 7.53 23.08
CA ASN A 114 24.11 8.29 24.31
C ASN A 114 25.59 8.18 24.76
N THR A 115 26.34 7.21 24.23
CA THR A 115 27.80 7.10 24.52
C THR A 115 28.64 7.99 23.58
N LEU A 116 28.06 8.47 22.47
CA LEU A 116 28.75 9.33 21.49
C LEU A 116 28.49 10.83 21.68
N SER A 117 27.54 11.22 22.53
CA SER A 117 27.20 12.63 22.78
C SER A 117 27.89 13.25 24.00
N SER A 118 28.85 12.56 24.62
CA SER A 118 29.58 13.05 25.81
C SER A 118 31.07 13.26 25.55
N HIS A 119 31.42 14.11 24.59
CA HIS A 119 32.69 14.85 24.61
C HIS A 119 32.46 16.24 24.01
N GLY A 120 32.44 17.23 24.90
CA GLY A 120 32.10 18.62 24.62
C GLY A 120 33.21 19.41 23.92
N GLU A 121 32.74 20.34 23.10
CA GLU A 121 33.02 21.79 23.14
C GLU A 121 34.47 22.24 23.41
N PHE A 122 35.07 22.87 22.39
CA PHE A 122 35.82 24.13 22.57
C PHE A 122 35.47 25.10 21.44
N GLU A 123 35.21 26.33 21.85
CA GLU A 123 34.72 27.49 21.09
C GLU A 123 35.75 28.12 20.12
N GLU A 124 35.19 28.78 19.11
CA GLU A 124 35.55 30.07 18.49
C GLU A 124 37.03 30.42 18.23
N LEU A 125 37.37 30.66 16.94
CA LEU A 125 37.61 31.99 16.35
C LEU A 125 38.40 31.90 15.01
N LEU A 126 37.95 32.71 14.04
CA LEU A 126 38.62 33.18 12.81
C LEU A 126 38.52 32.36 11.50
N SER A 127 37.95 33.04 10.51
CA SER A 127 38.20 32.98 9.06
C SER A 127 39.08 34.20 8.70
N PRO A 128 39.75 34.36 7.52
CA PRO A 128 39.90 33.51 6.32
C PRO A 128 41.37 33.35 5.80
N ASP A 129 41.50 32.66 4.67
CA ASP A 129 42.52 32.80 3.59
C ASP A 129 43.90 32.09 3.68
N ASP A 130 44.30 31.64 2.47
CA ASP A 130 45.63 31.21 1.98
C ASP A 130 46.17 29.77 2.26
N SER A 131 45.92 28.86 1.32
CA SER A 131 46.90 28.16 0.44
C SER A 131 48.42 28.24 0.81
N PRO A 132 49.33 27.31 0.41
CA PRO A 132 49.26 25.85 0.16
C PRO A 132 50.57 25.07 0.56
N PHE A 133 50.71 23.84 0.04
CA PHE A 133 51.96 23.12 -0.32
C PHE A 133 52.73 22.26 0.73
N LEU A 134 53.05 21.03 0.25
CA LEU A 134 54.21 20.15 0.47
C LEU A 134 54.21 19.04 1.55
N GLU A 135 54.05 17.83 1.02
CA GLU A 135 54.98 16.68 1.09
C GLU A 135 56.15 16.76 2.11
N HIS A 136 56.29 15.75 2.97
CA HIS A 136 57.18 14.60 2.74
C HIS A 136 57.25 13.68 3.99
N GLN A 137 57.18 12.37 3.71
CA GLN A 137 57.93 11.26 4.32
C GLN A 137 58.27 11.27 5.82
N PHE A 138 57.94 10.17 6.52
CA PHE A 138 58.99 9.30 7.08
C PHE A 138 58.46 7.88 7.34
N LEU A 139 59.16 6.90 6.74
CA LEU A 139 59.06 5.48 7.01
C LEU A 139 59.91 5.10 8.23
N SER A 140 59.63 3.90 8.74
CA SER A 140 60.38 3.05 9.69
C SER A 140 59.87 3.14 11.13
N GLY A 141 59.61 2.05 11.84
CA GLY A 141 59.79 0.65 11.52
C GLY A 141 59.92 -0.12 12.84
N VAL A 142 59.07 -1.12 13.09
CA VAL A 142 59.33 -2.17 14.07
C VAL A 142 58.76 -3.47 13.53
N SER A 143 59.65 -4.41 13.23
CA SER A 143 59.37 -5.79 12.86
C SER A 143 59.70 -6.67 14.06
N LEU A 144 58.72 -7.42 14.58
CA LEU A 144 58.96 -8.62 15.39
C LEU A 144 57.93 -9.72 15.05
N SER A 145 58.45 -10.72 14.35
CA SER A 145 58.30 -12.17 14.55
C SER A 145 56.91 -12.85 14.62
N ARG A 146 56.66 -13.64 13.57
CA ARG A 146 56.15 -15.04 13.53
C ARG A 146 55.33 -15.55 14.73
N GLY A 147 54.08 -15.93 14.45
CA GLY A 147 53.39 -17.01 15.16
C GLY A 147 51.87 -16.96 15.02
N TRP A 148 51.28 -18.00 14.42
CA TRP A 148 49.85 -18.30 14.37
C TRP A 148 48.97 -17.39 13.49
N GLN A 149 48.71 -17.85 12.24
CA GLN A 149 47.47 -17.51 11.56
C GLN A 149 46.52 -18.71 11.69
N PRO A 150 45.32 -18.55 12.28
CA PRO A 150 44.28 -19.56 12.14
C PRO A 150 43.88 -19.58 10.66
N ARG A 151 44.19 -20.67 9.97
CA ARG A 151 43.50 -21.04 8.73
C ARG A 151 42.05 -21.35 9.12
N PHE A 152 41.22 -20.32 9.18
CA PHE A 152 39.79 -20.51 8.96
C PHE A 152 39.65 -20.98 7.52
N LEU A 153 39.54 -22.31 7.37
CA LEU A 153 38.82 -22.92 6.25
C LEU A 153 37.38 -22.41 6.34
N LEU A 154 37.15 -21.20 5.83
CA LEU A 154 35.85 -20.81 5.32
C LEU A 154 35.61 -21.74 4.13
N ALA A 155 35.03 -22.90 4.42
CA ALA A 155 34.34 -23.68 3.43
C ALA A 155 33.43 -22.70 2.70
N GLY A 156 33.72 -22.47 1.41
CA GLY A 156 32.95 -21.58 0.57
C GLY A 156 31.52 -22.07 0.52
N ALA A 157 30.67 -21.52 1.39
CA ALA A 157 29.31 -21.23 1.00
C ALA A 157 29.46 -20.32 -0.21
N THR A 158 29.36 -20.90 -1.40
CA THR A 158 29.27 -20.15 -2.64
C THR A 158 28.24 -19.07 -2.38
N ALA A 159 28.66 -17.80 -2.38
CA ALA A 159 27.73 -16.68 -2.28
C ALA A 159 26.69 -16.94 -3.37
N GLU A 160 25.51 -17.41 -2.96
CA GLU A 160 24.41 -17.71 -3.85
C GLU A 160 24.20 -16.43 -4.65
N HIS A 161 24.47 -16.49 -5.95
CA HIS A 161 24.53 -15.32 -6.80
C HIS A 161 23.20 -14.57 -6.67
N CYS A 162 23.23 -13.43 -5.97
CA CYS A 162 22.09 -12.53 -5.94
C CYS A 162 21.77 -12.12 -7.38
N PRO A 163 20.51 -12.20 -7.83
CA PRO A 163 20.15 -11.83 -9.18
C PRO A 163 20.64 -10.41 -9.50
N ALA A 164 21.29 -10.25 -10.66
CA ALA A 164 21.72 -8.95 -11.15
C ALA A 164 20.48 -8.11 -11.50
N PHE A 165 20.51 -6.83 -11.13
CA PHE A 165 19.31 -6.02 -11.07
C PHE A 165 19.54 -4.61 -11.63
N GLN A 166 18.74 -4.23 -12.62
CA GLN A 166 18.76 -2.90 -13.23
C GLN A 166 17.61 -2.02 -12.73
N VAL A 167 17.88 -0.73 -12.56
CA VAL A 167 16.84 0.30 -12.42
C VAL A 167 16.69 1.06 -13.73
N ALA A 168 15.47 1.11 -14.27
CA ALA A 168 15.16 1.77 -15.53
C ALA A 168 14.13 2.89 -15.31
N MET A 169 14.39 4.07 -15.87
CA MET A 169 13.57 5.27 -15.69
C MET A 169 13.19 5.91 -17.02
N LEU A 170 11.97 6.45 -17.09
CA LEU A 170 11.56 7.39 -18.14
C LEU A 170 11.54 8.79 -17.56
N ALA A 171 12.16 9.75 -18.22
CA ALA A 171 12.20 11.13 -17.74
C ALA A 171 11.94 12.14 -18.86
N ARG A 172 11.37 13.28 -18.47
CA ARG A 172 11.26 14.48 -19.30
C ARG A 172 11.37 15.71 -18.40
N ASP A 173 12.43 16.48 -18.58
CA ASP A 173 12.68 17.71 -17.83
C ASP A 173 12.71 17.45 -16.29
N GLU A 174 13.43 16.40 -15.85
CA GLU A 174 13.44 15.90 -14.47
C GLU A 174 14.77 16.14 -13.73
N GLU A 175 15.60 17.08 -14.15
CA GLU A 175 16.93 17.36 -13.58
C GLU A 175 16.88 17.48 -12.05
N ALA A 176 15.91 18.24 -11.53
CA ALA A 176 15.75 18.49 -10.10
C ALA A 176 15.39 17.22 -9.30
N LEU A 177 14.49 16.38 -9.83
CA LEU A 177 14.10 15.13 -9.17
C LEU A 177 15.22 14.10 -9.23
N LEU A 178 15.91 14.01 -10.37
CA LEU A 178 17.06 13.12 -10.54
C LEU A 178 18.17 13.46 -9.56
N LYS A 179 18.49 14.76 -9.38
CA LYS A 179 19.44 15.22 -8.34
C LYS A 179 19.07 14.75 -6.94
N LYS A 180 17.77 14.75 -6.63
CA LYS A 180 17.26 14.42 -5.30
C LYS A 180 17.16 12.92 -5.05
N HIS A 181 16.74 12.12 -6.05
CA HIS A 181 16.31 10.73 -5.83
C HIS A 181 17.29 9.68 -6.36
N LEU A 182 18.08 9.96 -7.40
CA LEU A 182 19.04 8.99 -7.94
C LEU A 182 20.05 8.48 -6.90
N PRO A 183 20.55 9.28 -5.94
CA PRO A 183 21.45 8.77 -4.91
C PRO A 183 20.87 7.60 -4.11
N ALA A 184 19.56 7.59 -3.84
CA ALA A 184 18.89 6.48 -3.16
C ALA A 184 18.79 5.25 -4.07
N TRP A 185 18.42 5.44 -5.34
CA TRP A 185 18.34 4.35 -6.31
C TRP A 185 19.69 3.72 -6.63
N LYS A 186 20.78 4.50 -6.61
CA LYS A 186 22.17 4.04 -6.79
C LYS A 186 22.56 2.91 -5.82
N GLN A 187 21.98 2.92 -4.62
CA GLN A 187 22.24 1.89 -3.59
C GLN A 187 21.53 0.57 -3.88
N VAL A 188 20.51 0.57 -4.74
CA VAL A 188 19.67 -0.59 -5.06
C VAL A 188 20.12 -1.27 -6.36
N GLY A 189 20.36 -0.47 -7.40
CA GLY A 189 20.69 -0.93 -8.75
C GLY A 189 22.15 -1.35 -8.95
N ASP A 190 22.36 -2.38 -9.76
CA ASP A 190 23.68 -2.74 -10.29
C ASP A 190 24.01 -1.95 -11.56
N SER A 191 22.99 -1.67 -12.36
CA SER A 191 23.07 -0.85 -13.57
C SER A 191 21.82 0.02 -13.72
N PHE A 192 21.90 1.00 -14.62
CA PHE A 192 20.85 1.99 -14.85
C PHE A 192 20.58 2.15 -16.34
N LEU A 193 19.31 2.38 -16.66
CA LEU A 193 18.88 2.79 -18.00
C LEU A 193 17.97 4.01 -17.89
N LEU A 194 18.30 5.09 -18.59
CA LEU A 194 17.50 6.30 -18.62
C LEU A 194 16.97 6.55 -20.03
N GLY A 195 15.67 6.41 -20.20
CA GLY A 195 14.96 6.86 -21.39
C GLY A 195 14.57 8.33 -21.25
N LEU A 196 15.10 9.18 -22.12
CA LEU A 196 14.76 10.60 -22.18
C LEU A 196 13.81 10.88 -23.33
N ASP A 197 12.70 11.56 -23.02
CA ASP A 197 11.81 12.10 -24.03
C ASP A 197 12.61 13.05 -24.94
N SER A 198 12.43 12.97 -26.26
CA SER A 198 13.10 13.83 -27.24
C SER A 198 12.80 15.32 -27.05
N ARG A 199 11.75 15.66 -26.30
CA ARG A 199 11.37 17.01 -25.92
C ARG A 199 12.09 17.52 -24.67
N THR A 200 12.97 16.74 -24.06
CA THR A 200 13.74 17.14 -22.87
C THR A 200 14.67 18.32 -23.21
N GLN A 201 14.65 19.36 -22.39
CA GLN A 201 15.41 20.61 -22.59
C GLN A 201 16.39 20.91 -21.45
N ASP A 202 16.34 20.15 -20.35
CA ASP A 202 17.22 20.34 -19.18
C ASP A 202 18.42 19.38 -19.16
N ASP A 203 19.23 19.48 -18.10
CA ASP A 203 20.46 18.70 -17.94
C ASP A 203 20.23 17.29 -17.34
N SER A 204 19.02 16.71 -17.49
CA SER A 204 18.68 15.38 -16.93
C SER A 204 19.70 14.30 -17.25
N ALA A 205 20.21 14.25 -18.49
CA ALA A 205 21.23 13.28 -18.92
C ALA A 205 22.56 13.45 -18.17
N ALA A 206 23.06 14.69 -18.12
CA ALA A 206 24.36 15.01 -17.52
C ALA A 206 24.34 14.77 -16.01
N VAL A 207 23.24 15.13 -15.35
CA VAL A 207 23.00 14.85 -13.94
C VAL A 207 23.03 13.36 -13.66
N ALA A 208 22.29 12.55 -14.44
CA ALA A 208 22.26 11.11 -14.22
C ALA A 208 23.65 10.46 -14.39
N LEU A 209 24.38 10.84 -15.44
CA LEU A 209 25.76 10.36 -15.68
C LEU A 209 26.68 10.68 -14.51
N SER A 210 26.63 11.91 -13.98
CA SER A 210 27.49 12.32 -12.87
C SER A 210 27.15 11.60 -11.56
N LEU A 211 25.87 11.45 -11.24
CA LEU A 211 25.43 10.90 -9.95
C LEU A 211 25.55 9.38 -9.87
N LEU A 212 25.37 8.68 -10.99
CA LEU A 212 25.38 7.21 -11.01
C LEU A 212 26.78 6.61 -11.13
N ALA A 213 27.79 7.36 -11.58
CA ALA A 213 29.18 6.88 -11.66
C ALA A 213 29.69 6.31 -10.30
N PRO A 214 30.38 5.16 -10.27
CA PRO A 214 30.86 4.36 -11.41
C PRO A 214 29.89 3.26 -11.87
N LYS A 215 28.61 3.27 -11.44
CA LYS A 215 27.63 2.26 -11.88
C LYS A 215 27.39 2.42 -13.40
N PRO A 216 27.29 1.30 -14.15
CA PRO A 216 26.92 1.35 -15.56
C PRO A 216 25.59 2.08 -15.77
N LEU A 217 25.57 3.04 -16.70
CA LEU A 217 24.39 3.79 -17.11
C LEU A 217 24.39 3.90 -18.63
N GLU A 218 23.24 3.62 -19.25
CA GLU A 218 22.96 4.01 -20.63
C GLU A 218 21.83 5.04 -20.67
N VAL A 219 21.95 5.98 -21.61
CA VAL A 219 20.91 6.98 -21.88
C VAL A 219 20.48 6.81 -23.33
N TYR A 220 19.17 6.72 -23.57
CA TYR A 220 18.63 6.73 -24.92
C TYR A 220 17.49 7.75 -25.03
N HIS A 221 17.26 8.23 -26.24
CA HIS A 221 16.18 9.17 -26.53
C HIS A 221 15.02 8.46 -27.23
N PHE A 222 13.79 8.91 -26.97
CA PHE A 222 12.60 8.40 -27.63
C PHE A 222 11.56 9.50 -27.87
N ASP A 223 10.76 9.32 -28.92
CA ASP A 223 9.59 10.18 -29.15
C ASP A 223 8.40 9.67 -28.33
N PHE A 224 7.88 10.51 -27.44
CA PHE A 224 6.76 10.11 -26.60
C PHE A 224 5.45 10.08 -27.38
N ASP A 225 4.90 8.88 -27.53
CA ASP A 225 3.58 8.61 -28.12
C ASP A 225 2.62 7.89 -27.14
N GLY A 226 3.03 7.74 -25.88
CA GLY A 226 2.31 7.06 -24.82
C GLY A 226 3.27 6.51 -23.78
N PHE A 227 2.78 6.28 -22.55
CA PHE A 227 3.60 5.64 -21.52
C PHE A 227 3.87 4.18 -21.87
N GLY A 228 2.87 3.43 -22.37
CA GLY A 228 3.05 2.00 -22.59
C GLY A 228 4.04 1.69 -23.72
N SER A 229 4.04 2.47 -24.79
CA SER A 229 5.05 2.40 -25.85
C SER A 229 6.44 2.79 -25.32
N ALA A 230 6.54 3.88 -24.55
CA ALA A 230 7.79 4.29 -23.94
C ALA A 230 8.37 3.24 -22.98
N LYS A 231 7.55 2.63 -22.10
CA LYS A 231 7.96 1.56 -21.19
C LYS A 231 8.29 0.27 -21.94
N SER A 232 7.56 -0.05 -23.01
CA SER A 232 7.91 -1.19 -23.89
C SER A 232 9.29 -0.99 -24.51
N LYS A 233 9.56 0.23 -24.98
CA LYS A 233 10.87 0.59 -25.54
C LYS A 233 11.96 0.53 -24.47
N LEU A 234 11.68 0.99 -23.25
CA LEU A 234 12.59 0.91 -22.10
C LEU A 234 12.99 -0.53 -21.79
N LEU A 235 12.03 -1.45 -21.70
CA LEU A 235 12.30 -2.87 -21.46
C LEU A 235 13.06 -3.52 -22.63
N GLN A 236 12.76 -3.13 -23.87
CA GLN A 236 13.51 -3.60 -25.03
C GLN A 236 14.97 -3.13 -25.01
N GLU A 237 15.21 -1.84 -24.76
CA GLU A 237 16.57 -1.28 -24.68
C GLU A 237 17.34 -1.87 -23.49
N SER A 238 16.68 -2.11 -22.36
CA SER A 238 17.27 -2.79 -21.21
C SER A 238 17.84 -4.15 -21.56
N HIS A 239 17.06 -4.97 -22.26
CA HIS A 239 17.49 -6.30 -22.70
C HIS A 239 18.66 -6.22 -23.68
N VAL A 240 18.63 -5.27 -24.62
CA VAL A 240 19.68 -5.12 -25.65
C VAL A 240 20.99 -4.59 -25.05
N LYS A 241 20.92 -3.61 -24.16
CA LYS A 241 22.09 -2.90 -23.61
C LYS A 241 22.69 -3.60 -22.41
N PHE A 242 21.88 -4.29 -21.62
CA PHE A 242 22.29 -4.97 -20.39
C PHE A 242 21.77 -6.41 -20.35
N PRO A 243 22.16 -7.26 -21.30
CA PRO A 243 21.64 -8.63 -21.41
C PRO A 243 21.97 -9.52 -20.19
N ASP A 244 23.00 -9.16 -19.41
CA ASP A 244 23.42 -9.90 -18.21
C ASP A 244 22.59 -9.57 -16.96
N MET A 245 21.70 -8.56 -17.01
CA MET A 245 20.80 -8.26 -15.91
C MET A 245 19.68 -9.30 -15.86
N ALA A 246 19.36 -9.84 -14.69
CA ALA A 246 18.27 -10.80 -14.54
C ALA A 246 16.90 -10.11 -14.52
N TYR A 247 16.84 -8.91 -13.95
CA TYR A 247 15.61 -8.14 -13.76
C TYR A 247 15.78 -6.66 -14.02
N VAL A 248 14.68 -6.04 -14.44
CA VAL A 248 14.52 -4.60 -14.63
C VAL A 248 13.43 -4.10 -13.69
N LEU A 249 13.77 -3.16 -12.83
CA LEU A 249 12.81 -2.36 -12.08
C LEU A 249 12.49 -1.09 -12.83
N VAL A 250 11.26 -0.96 -13.28
CA VAL A 250 10.73 0.24 -13.94
C VAL A 250 10.17 1.18 -12.87
N VAL A 251 10.79 2.35 -12.72
CA VAL A 251 10.39 3.39 -11.76
C VAL A 251 10.36 4.75 -12.43
N GLU A 252 9.57 5.66 -11.87
CA GLU A 252 9.49 7.06 -12.33
C GLU A 252 10.44 7.94 -11.50
N PRO A 253 10.96 9.06 -12.04
CA PRO A 253 11.88 9.94 -11.33
C PRO A 253 11.33 10.55 -10.05
N ASP A 254 10.00 10.57 -9.85
CA ASP A 254 9.31 11.04 -8.65
C ASP A 254 9.10 9.94 -7.58
N MET A 255 9.63 8.73 -7.81
CA MET A 255 9.60 7.64 -6.86
C MET A 255 10.90 7.54 -6.05
N ILE A 256 10.78 7.25 -4.76
CA ILE A 256 11.89 7.07 -3.83
C ILE A 256 11.76 5.72 -3.11
N PRO A 257 12.81 4.90 -3.00
CA PRO A 257 12.76 3.67 -2.21
C PRO A 257 12.49 3.99 -0.74
N LYS A 258 11.56 3.26 -0.11
CA LYS A 258 11.15 3.42 1.29
C LYS A 258 11.63 2.25 2.13
N GLY A 259 12.40 2.54 3.17
CA GLY A 259 12.93 1.54 4.10
C GLY A 259 14.13 0.77 3.53
N ALA A 260 15.01 0.31 4.42
CA ALA A 260 16.15 -0.53 4.08
C ALA A 260 16.05 -1.87 4.82
N PRO A 261 16.56 -2.98 4.23
CA PRO A 261 17.17 -3.10 2.90
C PRO A 261 16.21 -3.63 1.81
N PHE A 262 16.44 -3.22 0.55
CA PHE A 262 15.85 -3.85 -0.64
C PHE A 262 16.46 -5.25 -0.86
N SER A 263 16.00 -6.22 -0.08
CA SER A 263 16.48 -7.60 -0.18
C SER A 263 16.15 -8.20 -1.54
N ARG A 264 17.14 -8.81 -2.19
CA ARG A 264 16.96 -9.52 -3.47
C ARG A 264 16.52 -10.97 -3.31
N GLU A 265 16.32 -11.44 -2.08
CA GLU A 265 15.86 -12.79 -1.78
C GLU A 265 14.58 -13.19 -2.55
N PRO A 266 13.54 -12.33 -2.67
CA PRO A 266 12.33 -12.68 -3.41
C PRO A 266 12.59 -13.06 -4.87
N LEU A 267 13.59 -12.45 -5.50
CA LEU A 267 13.92 -12.61 -6.92
C LEU A 267 14.56 -13.97 -7.24
N ARG A 268 15.02 -14.72 -6.23
CA ARG A 268 15.60 -16.06 -6.39
C ARG A 268 14.61 -17.08 -6.92
N SER A 269 13.31 -16.82 -6.76
CA SER A 269 12.25 -17.66 -7.32
C SER A 269 12.12 -17.58 -8.85
N GLN A 270 12.84 -16.64 -9.50
CA GLN A 270 12.91 -16.54 -10.96
C GLN A 270 11.56 -16.33 -11.68
N GLU A 271 10.60 -15.69 -11.00
CA GLU A 271 9.30 -15.37 -11.58
C GLU A 271 9.45 -14.38 -12.74
N PRO A 272 8.55 -14.42 -13.73
CA PRO A 272 8.64 -13.50 -14.86
C PRO A 272 8.36 -12.03 -14.45
N VAL A 273 7.59 -11.82 -13.38
CA VAL A 273 7.22 -10.49 -12.84
C VAL A 273 7.03 -10.54 -11.33
N TYR A 274 7.37 -9.44 -10.66
CA TYR A 274 7.04 -9.19 -9.25
C TYR A 274 6.38 -7.83 -9.06
N ALA A 275 5.55 -7.76 -8.02
CA ALA A 275 4.92 -6.53 -7.57
C ALA A 275 5.76 -5.83 -6.49
N LEU A 276 5.69 -4.50 -6.46
CA LEU A 276 6.19 -3.68 -5.35
C LEU A 276 5.07 -2.84 -4.77
N ARG A 277 5.26 -2.37 -3.54
CA ARG A 277 4.32 -1.51 -2.82
C ARG A 277 4.60 -0.04 -3.15
N ARG A 278 3.62 0.66 -3.70
CA ARG A 278 3.69 2.09 -4.03
C ARG A 278 2.73 2.85 -3.10
N GLY A 279 3.25 3.80 -2.33
CA GLY A 279 2.45 4.75 -1.57
C GLY A 279 2.74 6.18 -2.00
N GLY A 280 1.99 7.16 -1.51
CA GLY A 280 2.30 8.59 -1.70
C GLY A 280 1.21 9.36 -2.42
N LYS A 281 1.63 10.25 -3.33
CA LYS A 281 0.81 11.30 -3.97
C LYS A 281 -0.63 10.90 -4.34
N GLU A 282 -0.82 9.74 -4.94
CA GLU A 282 -2.14 9.28 -5.43
C GLU A 282 -2.84 8.26 -4.52
N SER A 283 -2.20 7.80 -3.45
CA SER A 283 -2.75 6.75 -2.59
C SER A 283 -2.54 7.02 -1.10
N LEU A 284 -3.66 7.07 -0.36
CA LEU A 284 -3.67 7.16 1.11
C LEU A 284 -3.06 5.91 1.79
N GLY A 285 -2.88 4.81 1.04
CA GLY A 285 -2.21 3.59 1.48
C GLY A 285 -1.17 3.10 0.47
N GLU A 286 -0.62 1.91 0.72
CA GLU A 286 0.27 1.23 -0.22
C GLU A 286 -0.54 0.35 -1.18
N ARG A 287 -0.31 0.50 -2.49
CA ARG A 287 -0.87 -0.37 -3.54
C ARG A 287 0.22 -1.25 -4.14
N LEU A 288 -0.13 -2.47 -4.54
CA LEU A 288 0.76 -3.32 -5.32
C LEU A 288 0.77 -2.85 -6.78
N THR A 289 1.96 -2.79 -7.38
CA THR A 289 2.16 -2.44 -8.79
C THR A 289 3.22 -3.33 -9.42
N ASP A 290 2.93 -3.81 -10.63
CA ASP A 290 3.85 -4.65 -11.41
C ASP A 290 4.96 -3.76 -11.97
N CYS A 291 6.13 -3.84 -11.38
CA CYS A 291 7.24 -2.94 -11.69
C CYS A 291 8.58 -3.66 -11.85
N VAL A 292 8.69 -4.92 -11.43
CA VAL A 292 9.92 -5.71 -11.57
C VAL A 292 9.69 -6.78 -12.61
N PHE A 293 10.35 -6.66 -13.75
CA PHE A 293 10.19 -7.55 -14.91
C PHE A 293 11.47 -8.34 -15.15
N ARG A 294 11.33 -9.61 -15.50
CA ARG A 294 12.46 -10.41 -15.98
C ARG A 294 13.03 -9.79 -17.26
N ASN A 295 14.35 -9.66 -17.33
CA ASN A 295 15.01 -9.00 -18.47
C ASN A 295 15.29 -9.96 -19.64
N ASP A 296 14.25 -10.55 -20.20
CA ASP A 296 14.36 -11.58 -21.26
C ASP A 296 13.85 -11.13 -22.63
N GLY A 297 13.55 -9.83 -22.78
CA GLY A 297 13.04 -9.24 -24.02
C GLY A 297 11.61 -9.63 -24.40
N ASN A 298 10.89 -10.39 -23.55
CA ASN A 298 9.54 -10.87 -23.85
C ASN A 298 8.42 -9.98 -23.29
N TRP A 299 8.76 -8.98 -22.47
CA TRP A 299 7.81 -8.04 -21.89
C TRP A 299 7.56 -6.83 -22.79
N TYR A 300 6.30 -6.41 -22.83
CA TYR A 300 5.87 -5.14 -23.40
C TYR A 300 4.59 -4.67 -22.70
N PHE A 301 4.22 -3.42 -22.88
CA PHE A 301 2.97 -2.87 -22.38
C PHE A 301 1.98 -2.67 -23.53
N ARG A 302 0.75 -3.13 -23.32
CA ARG A 302 -0.39 -2.78 -24.17
C ARG A 302 -0.96 -1.44 -23.75
N PHE A 303 -1.48 -0.72 -24.75
CA PHE A 303 -2.10 0.61 -24.63
C PHE A 303 -1.10 1.73 -24.31
N ARG A 304 -1.37 2.92 -24.82
CA ARG A 304 -0.57 4.13 -24.61
C ARG A 304 -0.78 4.72 -23.23
N VAL A 305 -1.97 4.54 -22.65
CA VAL A 305 -2.32 4.93 -21.28
C VAL A 305 -3.07 3.81 -20.58
N HIS A 306 -3.09 3.83 -19.24
CA HIS A 306 -3.64 2.74 -18.41
C HIS A 306 -3.07 1.38 -18.83
N GLU A 307 -1.76 1.34 -18.91
CA GLU A 307 -0.96 0.30 -19.53
C GLU A 307 -1.27 -1.07 -18.92
N THR A 308 -1.09 -2.12 -19.71
CA THR A 308 -1.20 -3.50 -19.22
C THR A 308 0.07 -4.24 -19.62
N PRO A 309 0.90 -4.70 -18.65
CA PRO A 309 2.07 -5.48 -18.99
C PRO A 309 1.65 -6.81 -19.61
N VAL A 310 2.32 -7.22 -20.68
CA VAL A 310 2.08 -8.47 -21.40
C VAL A 310 3.40 -9.16 -21.69
N TYR A 311 3.39 -10.47 -21.47
CA TYR A 311 4.51 -11.35 -21.74
C TYR A 311 4.25 -12.16 -23.02
N ARG A 312 5.07 -11.95 -24.07
CA ARG A 312 4.87 -12.52 -25.41
C ARG A 312 4.85 -14.05 -25.43
N ASN A 313 5.66 -14.68 -24.59
CA ASN A 313 5.88 -16.12 -24.57
C ASN A 313 5.30 -16.78 -23.32
N ALA A 314 4.10 -16.36 -22.89
CA ALA A 314 3.43 -16.94 -21.72
C ALA A 314 3.24 -18.48 -21.82
N GLY A 315 3.32 -19.06 -23.02
CA GLY A 315 3.22 -20.50 -23.24
C GLY A 315 1.91 -21.09 -22.72
N GLU A 316 1.89 -22.40 -22.46
CA GLU A 316 0.77 -23.08 -21.80
C GLU A 316 0.65 -22.73 -20.30
N ARG A 317 1.74 -22.26 -19.66
CA ARG A 317 1.75 -21.94 -18.23
C ARG A 317 1.15 -20.56 -17.90
N GLY A 318 0.99 -19.68 -18.88
CA GLY A 318 0.47 -18.34 -18.66
C GLY A 318 1.43 -17.45 -17.85
N LEU A 319 0.98 -16.23 -17.55
CA LEU A 319 1.51 -15.49 -16.40
C LEU A 319 1.06 -16.22 -15.12
N PRO A 320 1.84 -16.16 -14.03
CA PRO A 320 1.39 -16.71 -12.76
C PRO A 320 0.06 -16.07 -12.37
N ASP A 321 -0.88 -16.89 -11.88
CA ASP A 321 -2.20 -16.43 -11.42
C ASP A 321 -2.09 -15.42 -10.27
N GLU A 322 -0.99 -15.48 -9.51
CA GLU A 322 -0.66 -14.58 -8.42
C GLU A 322 0.74 -13.99 -8.62
N ILE A 323 0.83 -12.67 -8.70
CA ILE A 323 2.09 -11.94 -8.79
C ILE A 323 2.68 -11.85 -7.38
N LYS A 324 3.93 -12.30 -7.21
CA LYS A 324 4.60 -12.27 -5.92
C LYS A 324 4.99 -10.84 -5.52
N ASP A 325 4.68 -10.48 -4.28
CA ASP A 325 5.14 -9.23 -3.64
C ASP A 325 6.63 -9.35 -3.28
N THR A 326 7.45 -8.39 -3.68
CA THR A 326 8.86 -8.31 -3.27
C THR A 326 9.00 -7.88 -1.80
N GLY A 327 7.97 -7.31 -1.21
CA GLY A 327 8.01 -6.62 0.08
C GLY A 327 8.72 -5.26 0.02
N TRP A 328 9.13 -4.82 -1.17
CA TRP A 328 9.74 -3.50 -1.36
C TRP A 328 8.68 -2.43 -1.40
N SER A 329 8.98 -1.28 -0.79
CA SER A 329 8.11 -0.12 -0.82
C SER A 329 8.78 1.06 -1.51
N VAL A 330 8.01 1.84 -2.26
CA VAL A 330 8.41 3.14 -2.81
C VAL A 330 7.40 4.21 -2.39
N LEU A 331 7.91 5.42 -2.19
CA LEU A 331 7.12 6.63 -1.98
C LEU A 331 7.14 7.45 -3.27
N GLU A 332 5.97 7.66 -3.85
CA GLU A 332 5.76 8.60 -4.95
C GLU A 332 5.48 9.99 -4.40
N ILE A 333 6.26 10.97 -4.85
CA ILE A 333 6.08 12.38 -4.48
C ILE A 333 5.57 13.19 -5.68
N GLU A 334 5.33 14.49 -5.49
CA GLU A 334 4.98 15.38 -6.60
C GLU A 334 6.14 15.49 -7.61
N GLY A 335 5.80 15.30 -8.89
CA GLY A 335 6.69 15.40 -10.03
C GLY A 335 6.82 16.85 -10.54
N SER A 336 7.60 17.05 -11.61
CA SER A 336 8.02 18.40 -12.02
C SER A 336 7.12 19.04 -13.09
N SER A 337 7.00 18.44 -14.29
CA SER A 337 6.48 19.12 -15.49
C SER A 337 5.01 18.80 -15.77
N ARG A 338 4.64 17.51 -15.77
CA ARG A 338 3.25 17.06 -15.97
C ARG A 338 2.34 17.51 -14.83
N ASP A 339 2.85 17.62 -13.61
CA ASP A 339 2.07 18.06 -12.46
C ASP A 339 1.75 19.55 -12.46
N ARG A 340 2.53 20.35 -13.20
CA ARG A 340 2.24 21.76 -13.42
C ARG A 340 1.21 22.00 -14.53
N ALA A 341 0.98 21.03 -15.41
CA ALA A 341 -0.05 21.14 -16.43
C ALA A 341 -1.44 21.21 -15.79
N SER A 342 -2.34 21.99 -16.39
CA SER A 342 -3.70 22.05 -15.87
C SER A 342 -4.36 20.67 -15.96
N ARG A 343 -5.21 20.34 -14.99
CA ARG A 343 -5.95 19.07 -14.99
C ARG A 343 -6.69 18.83 -16.32
N GLN A 344 -7.21 19.88 -16.94
CA GLN A 344 -7.88 19.83 -18.25
C GLN A 344 -6.95 19.38 -19.38
N GLU A 345 -5.73 19.92 -19.45
CA GLU A 345 -4.74 19.54 -20.46
C GLU A 345 -4.34 18.08 -20.31
N ARG A 346 -4.12 17.62 -19.06
CA ARG A 346 -3.82 16.22 -18.77
C ARG A 346 -4.93 15.28 -19.26
N ILE A 347 -6.18 15.56 -18.91
CA ILE A 347 -7.33 14.74 -19.33
C ILE A 347 -7.49 14.77 -20.86
N ARG A 348 -7.30 15.91 -21.51
CA ARG A 348 -7.37 16.02 -22.98
C ARG A 348 -6.30 15.20 -23.67
N GLU A 349 -5.08 15.20 -23.15
CA GLU A 349 -3.99 14.38 -23.69
C GLU A 349 -4.28 12.89 -23.49
N GLU A 350 -4.76 12.48 -22.32
CA GLU A 350 -5.18 11.09 -22.08
C GLU A 350 -6.32 10.67 -23.00
N LEU A 351 -7.33 11.52 -23.22
CA LEU A 351 -8.40 11.28 -24.20
C LEU A 351 -7.85 11.08 -25.62
N ARG A 352 -6.84 11.86 -26.01
CA ARG A 352 -6.18 11.72 -27.31
C ARG A 352 -5.51 10.35 -27.41
N LEU A 353 -4.77 9.93 -26.39
CA LEU A 353 -4.07 8.65 -26.34
C LEU A 353 -5.04 7.46 -26.34
N VAL A 354 -6.11 7.49 -25.54
CA VAL A 354 -7.15 6.44 -25.54
C VAL A 354 -7.84 6.34 -26.90
N ARG A 355 -8.09 7.46 -27.58
CA ARG A 355 -8.67 7.45 -28.94
C ARG A 355 -7.74 6.82 -29.96
N LEU A 356 -6.42 6.98 -29.83
CA LEU A 356 -5.45 6.28 -30.68
C LEU A 356 -5.48 4.78 -30.38
N ASP A 357 -5.49 4.38 -29.10
CA ASP A 357 -5.60 2.96 -28.72
C ASP A 357 -6.90 2.32 -29.21
N LEU A 358 -8.01 3.06 -29.25
CA LEU A 358 -9.29 2.57 -29.79
C LEU A 358 -9.29 2.41 -31.31
N LYS A 359 -8.43 3.14 -32.03
CA LYS A 359 -8.23 2.90 -33.47
C LYS A 359 -7.50 1.57 -33.68
N ASP A 360 -6.49 1.30 -32.86
CA ASP A 360 -5.68 0.08 -32.94
C ASP A 360 -6.42 -1.14 -32.36
N HIS A 361 -7.32 -0.91 -31.40
CA HIS A 361 -8.12 -1.92 -30.72
C HIS A 361 -9.62 -1.55 -30.66
N PRO A 362 -10.33 -1.58 -31.81
CA PRO A 362 -11.74 -1.18 -31.86
C PRO A 362 -12.61 -2.01 -30.92
N GLY A 363 -13.40 -1.32 -30.09
CA GLY A 363 -14.37 -1.94 -29.19
C GLY A 363 -13.75 -2.62 -27.95
N HIS A 364 -12.45 -2.43 -27.68
CA HIS A 364 -11.82 -3.00 -26.50
C HIS A 364 -12.53 -2.53 -25.21
N PRO A 365 -13.05 -3.43 -24.34
CA PRO A 365 -13.92 -3.03 -23.23
C PRO A 365 -13.28 -2.09 -22.22
N ARG A 366 -11.99 -2.28 -21.92
CA ARG A 366 -11.20 -1.41 -21.02
C ARG A 366 -11.03 0.00 -21.59
N LEU A 367 -10.76 0.12 -22.89
CA LEU A 367 -10.58 1.43 -23.54
C LEU A 367 -11.90 2.19 -23.65
N MET A 368 -13.00 1.47 -23.90
CA MET A 368 -14.34 2.05 -23.88
C MET A 368 -14.70 2.59 -22.49
N TYR A 369 -14.34 1.87 -21.42
CA TYR A 369 -14.50 2.36 -20.05
C TYR A 369 -13.71 3.66 -19.82
N TYR A 370 -12.41 3.67 -20.09
CA TYR A 370 -11.57 4.86 -19.88
C TYR A 370 -11.98 6.06 -20.74
N LEU A 371 -12.36 5.84 -22.00
CA LEU A 371 -12.89 6.90 -22.85
C LEU A 371 -14.09 7.58 -22.18
N GLY A 372 -15.04 6.80 -21.66
CA GLY A 372 -16.23 7.31 -21.02
C GLY A 372 -15.95 8.04 -19.71
N VAL A 373 -15.05 7.52 -18.88
CA VAL A 373 -14.64 8.16 -17.61
C VAL A 373 -13.93 9.48 -17.88
N LEU A 374 -12.97 9.51 -18.79
CA LEU A 374 -12.24 10.73 -19.12
C LEU A 374 -13.14 11.80 -19.75
N GLN A 375 -14.14 11.42 -20.55
CA GLN A 375 -15.16 12.35 -21.06
C GLN A 375 -15.99 12.96 -19.92
N TYR A 376 -16.39 12.14 -18.94
CA TYR A 376 -17.09 12.60 -17.73
C TYR A 376 -16.22 13.54 -16.90
N ASP A 377 -14.97 13.15 -16.62
CA ASP A 377 -14.04 13.95 -15.81
C ASP A 377 -13.74 15.31 -16.45
N LEU A 378 -13.53 15.34 -17.78
CA LEU A 378 -13.34 16.60 -18.50
C LEU A 378 -14.59 17.47 -18.44
N ALA A 379 -15.79 16.89 -18.57
CA ALA A 379 -17.04 17.62 -18.46
C ALA A 379 -17.23 18.23 -17.05
N MET A 380 -16.92 17.46 -16.00
CA MET A 380 -16.94 17.94 -14.61
C MET A 380 -15.97 19.10 -14.40
N GLU A 381 -14.72 18.94 -14.82
CA GLU A 381 -13.70 19.97 -14.68
C GLU A 381 -14.08 21.27 -15.40
N LEU A 382 -14.65 21.17 -16.61
CA LEU A 382 -15.12 22.33 -17.37
C LEU A 382 -16.38 22.97 -16.75
N SER A 383 -17.30 22.18 -16.19
CA SER A 383 -18.55 22.67 -15.59
C SER A 383 -18.32 23.59 -14.39
N SER A 384 -17.23 23.37 -13.64
CA SER A 384 -16.84 24.21 -12.49
C SER A 384 -16.58 25.67 -12.89
N ARG A 385 -16.30 25.92 -14.17
CA ARG A 385 -16.03 27.25 -14.75
C ARG A 385 -17.21 27.83 -15.53
N GLY A 386 -18.36 27.16 -15.52
CA GLY A 386 -19.57 27.56 -16.23
C GLY A 386 -20.06 26.53 -17.26
N SER A 387 -21.33 26.66 -17.66
CA SER A 387 -21.95 25.76 -18.62
C SER A 387 -21.58 26.13 -20.06
N SER A 388 -20.88 25.23 -20.77
CA SER A 388 -20.59 25.35 -22.21
C SER A 388 -21.33 24.31 -23.06
N SER A 389 -21.41 24.52 -24.37
CA SER A 389 -21.87 23.49 -25.32
C SER A 389 -20.97 22.24 -25.26
N GLU A 390 -19.66 22.43 -25.03
CA GLU A 390 -18.66 21.38 -24.87
C GLU A 390 -18.98 20.47 -23.67
N VAL A 391 -19.34 21.04 -22.50
CA VAL A 391 -19.73 20.25 -21.31
C VAL A 391 -20.91 19.33 -21.64
N ARG A 392 -21.95 19.84 -22.30
CA ARG A 392 -23.13 19.05 -22.67
C ARG A 392 -22.79 17.95 -23.68
N GLN A 393 -21.92 18.25 -24.65
CA GLN A 393 -21.46 17.26 -25.62
C GLN A 393 -20.67 16.14 -24.94
N LEU A 394 -19.66 16.48 -24.12
CA LEU A 394 -18.84 15.52 -23.40
C LEU A 394 -19.68 14.66 -22.46
N ALA A 395 -20.63 15.24 -21.72
CA ALA A 395 -21.55 14.51 -20.87
C ALA A 395 -22.41 13.50 -21.67
N ALA A 396 -22.91 13.90 -22.84
CA ALA A 396 -23.70 13.02 -23.70
C ALA A 396 -22.86 11.88 -24.29
N GLU A 397 -21.62 12.16 -24.70
CA GLU A 397 -20.67 11.16 -25.17
C GLU A 397 -20.27 10.18 -24.06
N ALA A 398 -19.95 10.69 -22.87
CA ALA A 398 -19.65 9.88 -21.69
C ALA A 398 -20.81 8.94 -21.37
N GLN A 399 -22.03 9.46 -21.30
CA GLN A 399 -23.23 8.65 -21.07
C GLN A 399 -23.37 7.54 -22.11
N LYS A 400 -23.22 7.87 -23.39
CA LYS A 400 -23.38 6.90 -24.49
C LYS A 400 -22.36 5.78 -24.38
N THR A 401 -21.10 6.14 -24.16
CA THR A 401 -19.97 5.21 -24.07
C THR A 401 -20.07 4.31 -22.85
N LEU A 402 -20.30 4.90 -21.66
CA LEU A 402 -20.42 4.18 -20.40
C LEU A 402 -21.66 3.29 -20.35
N ALA A 403 -22.80 3.77 -20.88
CA ALA A 403 -24.04 2.99 -20.89
C ALA A 403 -23.93 1.76 -21.79
N ARG A 404 -23.20 1.87 -22.90
CA ARG A 404 -22.84 0.72 -23.73
C ARG A 404 -22.00 -0.27 -22.91
N ARG A 405 -20.89 0.20 -22.32
CA ARG A 405 -19.99 -0.67 -21.54
C ARG A 405 -20.70 -1.38 -20.38
N ALA A 406 -21.56 -0.69 -19.65
CA ALA A 406 -22.33 -1.26 -18.54
C ALA A 406 -23.31 -2.37 -18.99
N ARG A 407 -23.83 -2.28 -20.23
CA ARG A 407 -24.76 -3.26 -20.81
C ARG A 407 -24.04 -4.42 -21.49
N ASP A 408 -22.80 -4.21 -21.94
CA ASP A 408 -22.03 -5.25 -22.62
C ASP A 408 -21.90 -6.49 -21.74
N SER A 409 -22.38 -7.63 -22.25
CA SER A 409 -22.21 -8.96 -21.65
C SER A 409 -20.85 -9.59 -22.01
N GLY A 410 -20.12 -8.98 -22.95
CA GLY A 410 -18.81 -9.46 -23.41
C GLY A 410 -17.79 -9.50 -22.27
N THR A 411 -17.05 -10.61 -22.22
CA THR A 411 -16.07 -11.00 -21.17
C THR A 411 -16.64 -11.18 -19.76
N ALA A 412 -17.85 -11.73 -19.63
CA ALA A 412 -18.50 -12.05 -18.35
C ALA A 412 -17.67 -12.89 -17.35
N GLY A 413 -16.58 -13.54 -17.81
CA GLY A 413 -15.71 -14.38 -16.97
C GLY A 413 -14.72 -13.62 -16.09
N SER A 414 -14.10 -12.52 -16.55
CA SER A 414 -13.01 -11.89 -15.78
C SER A 414 -13.53 -10.95 -14.68
N GLN A 415 -12.84 -10.95 -13.54
CA GLN A 415 -13.14 -10.04 -12.43
C GLN A 415 -13.03 -8.57 -12.86
N GLU A 416 -11.98 -8.23 -13.62
CA GLU A 416 -11.80 -6.90 -14.19
C GLU A 416 -12.99 -6.49 -15.07
N GLY A 417 -13.45 -7.39 -15.94
CA GLY A 417 -14.59 -7.12 -16.82
C GLY A 417 -15.87 -6.83 -16.05
N ARG A 418 -16.12 -7.54 -14.93
CA ARG A 418 -17.26 -7.27 -14.04
C ARG A 418 -17.12 -5.91 -13.33
N GLN A 419 -15.95 -5.62 -12.76
CA GLN A 419 -15.69 -4.35 -12.06
C GLN A 419 -15.78 -3.14 -13.00
N GLN A 420 -15.33 -3.25 -14.26
CA GLN A 420 -15.50 -2.19 -15.25
C GLN A 420 -16.97 -1.91 -15.57
N ARG A 421 -17.84 -2.93 -15.56
CA ARG A 421 -19.27 -2.76 -15.88
C ARG A 421 -20.04 -2.06 -14.77
N SER A 422 -19.80 -2.46 -13.53
CA SER A 422 -20.38 -1.79 -12.36
C SER A 422 -19.84 -0.35 -12.25
N ALA A 423 -18.54 -0.13 -12.41
CA ALA A 423 -17.96 1.21 -12.44
C ALA A 423 -18.54 2.07 -13.59
N ALA A 424 -18.70 1.51 -14.80
CA ALA A 424 -19.34 2.23 -15.90
C ALA A 424 -20.80 2.62 -15.58
N ALA A 425 -21.56 1.72 -14.95
CA ALA A 425 -22.92 2.01 -14.51
C ALA A 425 -22.96 3.11 -13.44
N TYR A 426 -21.98 3.13 -12.53
CA TYR A 426 -21.81 4.17 -11.53
C TYR A 426 -21.54 5.52 -12.17
N PHE A 427 -20.60 5.61 -13.11
CA PHE A 427 -20.32 6.86 -13.82
C PHE A 427 -21.48 7.31 -14.71
N CYS A 428 -22.31 6.40 -15.25
CA CYS A 428 -23.59 6.78 -15.84
C CYS A 428 -24.52 7.48 -14.83
N ALA A 429 -24.62 6.95 -13.60
CA ALA A 429 -25.40 7.60 -12.55
C ALA A 429 -24.86 8.99 -12.22
N ARG A 430 -23.54 9.11 -12.04
CA ARG A 430 -22.86 10.39 -11.78
C ARG A 430 -23.10 11.40 -12.89
N THR A 431 -23.00 10.99 -14.16
CA THR A 431 -23.31 11.87 -15.30
C THR A 431 -24.74 12.42 -15.21
N TYR A 432 -25.73 11.60 -14.87
CA TYR A 432 -27.11 12.08 -14.70
C TYR A 432 -27.29 13.01 -13.50
N LEU A 433 -26.66 12.69 -12.37
CA LEU A 433 -26.81 13.46 -11.14
C LEU A 433 -26.07 14.80 -11.20
N ASP A 434 -24.84 14.80 -11.69
CA ASP A 434 -23.92 15.92 -11.58
C ASP A 434 -23.99 16.85 -12.80
N LEU A 435 -24.21 16.30 -14.00
CA LEU A 435 -24.14 17.06 -15.26
C LEU A 435 -25.50 17.28 -15.93
N PHE A 436 -26.49 16.43 -15.65
CA PHE A 436 -27.85 16.56 -16.20
C PHE A 436 -28.92 16.90 -15.17
N SER A 437 -28.59 16.89 -13.88
CA SER A 437 -29.54 17.10 -12.78
C SER A 437 -30.79 16.21 -12.87
N ASP A 438 -30.67 15.00 -13.42
CA ASP A 438 -31.77 14.03 -13.58
C ASP A 438 -31.67 12.96 -12.50
N GLU A 439 -32.23 13.27 -11.33
CA GLU A 439 -32.18 12.39 -10.16
C GLU A 439 -32.83 11.03 -10.39
N LYS A 440 -33.92 10.98 -11.16
CA LYS A 440 -34.66 9.73 -11.44
C LYS A 440 -33.81 8.77 -12.26
N LYS A 441 -33.13 9.25 -13.31
CA LYS A 441 -32.21 8.42 -14.09
C LYS A 441 -30.95 8.09 -13.30
N GLY A 442 -30.44 9.04 -12.50
CA GLY A 442 -29.35 8.83 -11.56
C GLY A 442 -29.63 7.64 -10.64
N GLU A 443 -30.75 7.66 -9.91
CA GLU A 443 -31.19 6.58 -9.02
C GLU A 443 -31.27 5.24 -9.74
N LYS A 444 -31.86 5.22 -10.95
CA LYS A 444 -31.97 3.99 -11.75
C LYS A 444 -30.59 3.39 -12.05
N TRP A 445 -29.60 4.20 -12.36
CA TRP A 445 -28.24 3.74 -12.63
C TRP A 445 -27.46 3.35 -11.37
N LEU A 446 -27.69 4.02 -10.23
CA LEU A 446 -27.15 3.57 -8.93
C LEU A 446 -27.68 2.17 -8.58
N LYS A 447 -29.00 1.97 -8.67
CA LYS A 447 -29.64 0.66 -8.47
C LYS A 447 -29.12 -0.38 -9.46
N ARG A 448 -28.89 0.00 -10.72
CA ARG A 448 -28.27 -0.89 -11.72
C ARG A 448 -26.85 -1.28 -11.32
N THR A 449 -26.05 -0.36 -10.83
CA THR A 449 -24.69 -0.63 -10.34
C THR A 449 -24.71 -1.66 -9.22
N ILE A 450 -25.56 -1.45 -8.21
CA ILE A 450 -25.74 -2.37 -7.08
C ILE A 450 -26.23 -3.75 -7.57
N SER A 451 -27.09 -3.81 -8.59
CA SER A 451 -27.51 -5.09 -9.18
C SER A 451 -26.41 -5.83 -9.95
N LEU A 452 -25.42 -5.10 -10.48
CA LEU A 452 -24.27 -5.68 -11.17
C LEU A 452 -23.22 -6.16 -10.18
N GLU A 453 -23.10 -5.47 -9.05
CA GLU A 453 -22.13 -5.73 -8.02
C GLU A 453 -22.69 -5.23 -6.67
N ALA A 454 -23.20 -6.17 -5.87
CA ALA A 454 -23.96 -5.88 -4.66
C ALA A 454 -23.12 -5.15 -3.59
N ASP A 455 -21.80 -5.34 -3.59
CA ASP A 455 -20.86 -4.74 -2.66
C ASP A 455 -20.24 -3.42 -3.17
N PHE A 456 -20.74 -2.86 -4.28
CA PHE A 456 -20.25 -1.59 -4.86
C PHE A 456 -20.60 -0.38 -3.98
N LEU A 457 -19.79 -0.15 -2.95
CA LEU A 457 -20.09 0.79 -1.87
C LEU A 457 -20.26 2.25 -2.33
N TYR A 458 -19.50 2.69 -3.35
CA TYR A 458 -19.66 4.03 -3.94
C TYR A 458 -21.08 4.30 -4.43
N ALA A 459 -21.72 3.30 -5.06
CA ALA A 459 -23.07 3.42 -5.59
C ALA A 459 -24.10 3.43 -4.46
N ARG A 460 -23.89 2.63 -3.41
CA ARG A 460 -24.76 2.61 -2.22
C ARG A 460 -24.69 3.91 -1.44
N VAL A 461 -23.48 4.41 -1.16
CA VAL A 461 -23.26 5.72 -0.50
C VAL A 461 -23.93 6.84 -1.30
N ALA A 462 -23.74 6.89 -2.62
CA ALA A 462 -24.39 7.88 -3.47
C ALA A 462 -25.92 7.73 -3.47
N LEU A 463 -26.45 6.50 -3.38
CA LEU A 463 -27.89 6.23 -3.33
C LEU A 463 -28.48 6.70 -1.99
N ILE A 464 -27.84 6.40 -0.86
CA ILE A 464 -28.26 6.85 0.47
C ILE A 464 -28.31 8.39 0.50
N GLN A 465 -27.27 9.06 -0.01
CA GLN A 465 -27.23 10.53 -0.09
C GLN A 465 -28.34 11.11 -0.98
N LEU A 466 -28.63 10.47 -2.11
CA LEU A 466 -29.75 10.85 -2.99
C LEU A 466 -31.10 10.69 -2.27
N LEU A 467 -31.32 9.56 -1.59
CA LEU A 467 -32.55 9.29 -0.86
C LEU A 467 -32.76 10.28 0.29
N PHE A 468 -31.70 10.69 0.99
CA PHE A 468 -31.79 11.77 1.97
C PHE A 468 -32.21 13.10 1.36
N ARG A 469 -31.65 13.49 0.21
CA ARG A 469 -32.06 14.73 -0.50
C ARG A 469 -33.53 14.71 -0.91
N GLN A 470 -34.06 13.53 -1.23
CA GLN A 470 -35.46 13.32 -1.58
C GLN A 470 -36.39 13.08 -0.38
N GLN A 471 -35.89 13.23 0.86
CA GLN A 471 -36.63 12.98 2.10
C GLN A 471 -37.20 11.55 2.21
N ARG A 472 -36.59 10.58 1.53
CA ARG A 472 -36.97 9.15 1.57
C ARG A 472 -36.19 8.42 2.66
N HIS A 473 -36.36 8.88 3.92
CA HIS A 473 -35.53 8.48 5.05
C HIS A 473 -35.57 6.97 5.35
N LEU A 474 -36.74 6.34 5.25
CA LEU A 474 -36.86 4.89 5.44
C LEU A 474 -36.06 4.09 4.40
N GLU A 475 -36.06 4.52 3.14
CA GLU A 475 -35.28 3.86 2.09
C GLU A 475 -33.77 4.10 2.28
N ALA A 476 -33.38 5.32 2.67
CA ALA A 476 -32.00 5.64 2.99
C ALA A 476 -31.48 4.77 4.16
N TYR A 477 -32.31 4.57 5.18
CA TYR A 477 -32.03 3.69 6.31
C TYR A 477 -31.85 2.22 5.89
N ASN A 478 -32.80 1.67 5.13
CA ASN A 478 -32.71 0.29 4.66
C ASN A 478 -31.45 0.06 3.82
N GLU A 479 -31.10 1.02 2.97
CA GLU A 479 -29.89 0.94 2.14
C GLU A 479 -28.60 1.08 2.98
N ALA A 480 -28.59 1.93 4.00
CA ALA A 480 -27.46 2.08 4.93
C ALA A 480 -27.22 0.80 5.75
N VAL A 481 -28.28 0.20 6.30
CA VAL A 481 -28.19 -1.09 7.03
C VAL A 481 -27.72 -2.21 6.10
N ALA A 482 -28.27 -2.29 4.88
CA ALA A 482 -27.82 -3.29 3.90
C ALA A 482 -26.35 -3.10 3.53
N SER A 483 -25.89 -1.85 3.39
CA SER A 483 -24.50 -1.53 3.07
C SER A 483 -23.54 -1.91 4.19
N GLU A 484 -23.95 -1.73 5.43
CA GLU A 484 -23.13 -2.01 6.62
C GLU A 484 -22.90 -3.50 6.83
N SER A 485 -23.86 -4.33 6.43
CA SER A 485 -23.75 -5.79 6.49
C SER A 485 -22.81 -6.40 5.44
N LEU A 486 -22.28 -5.59 4.53
CA LEU A 486 -21.34 -6.05 3.52
C LEU A 486 -19.95 -6.22 4.12
N ASP A 487 -19.27 -7.28 3.73
CA ASP A 487 -17.84 -7.41 4.02
C ASP A 487 -17.09 -6.22 3.41
N PRO A 488 -16.01 -5.74 4.07
CA PRO A 488 -15.17 -4.71 3.51
C PRO A 488 -14.76 -5.12 2.08
N PRO A 489 -15.08 -4.31 1.07
CA PRO A 489 -14.83 -4.68 -0.31
C PRO A 489 -13.33 -4.92 -0.51
N LYS A 490 -12.99 -6.04 -1.17
CA LYS A 490 -11.63 -6.34 -1.62
C LYS A 490 -11.11 -5.16 -2.46
N LEU A 491 -9.79 -4.92 -2.44
CA LEU A 491 -9.11 -3.97 -3.33
C LEU A 491 -9.70 -4.05 -4.75
N ARG A 492 -10.35 -2.98 -5.21
CA ARG A 492 -10.94 -2.90 -6.55
C ARG A 492 -9.90 -2.30 -7.48
N LEU A 493 -9.88 -2.75 -8.74
CA LEU A 493 -8.91 -2.28 -9.74
C LEU A 493 -9.04 -0.78 -10.05
N PHE A 494 -10.21 -0.18 -9.80
CA PHE A 494 -10.52 1.17 -10.25
C PHE A 494 -10.93 2.14 -9.14
N MET A 495 -11.25 1.69 -7.93
CA MET A 495 -11.79 2.54 -6.86
C MET A 495 -11.48 1.99 -5.46
N ASP A 496 -10.85 2.76 -4.58
CA ASP A 496 -10.60 2.35 -3.20
C ASP A 496 -11.79 2.69 -2.29
N SER A 497 -12.56 1.66 -1.95
CA SER A 497 -13.73 1.77 -1.06
C SER A 497 -13.39 1.70 0.43
N GLY A 498 -12.13 1.46 0.81
CA GLY A 498 -11.69 1.46 2.21
C GLY A 498 -12.12 2.72 2.96
N PRO A 499 -11.90 3.92 2.38
CA PRO A 499 -12.36 5.16 2.97
C PRO A 499 -13.86 5.27 3.26
N LEU A 500 -14.68 4.79 2.32
CA LEU A 500 -16.13 4.83 2.44
C LEU A 500 -16.63 3.93 3.57
N HIS A 501 -16.06 2.75 3.70
CA HIS A 501 -16.43 1.78 4.73
C HIS A 501 -15.99 2.25 6.12
N ALA A 502 -14.84 2.91 6.22
CA ALA A 502 -14.25 3.34 7.49
C ALA A 502 -14.90 4.62 8.06
N CYS A 503 -15.30 5.58 7.22
CA CYS A 503 -15.86 6.85 7.69
C CYS A 503 -17.27 7.13 7.14
N ASP A 504 -17.49 7.11 5.83
CA ASP A 504 -18.73 7.64 5.23
C ASP A 504 -19.96 6.80 5.57
N LEU A 505 -19.85 5.47 5.53
CA LEU A 505 -20.98 4.59 5.78
C LEU A 505 -21.45 4.64 7.25
N PRO A 506 -20.57 4.55 8.28
CA PRO A 506 -21.00 4.75 9.67
C PRO A 506 -21.69 6.09 9.92
N LEU A 507 -21.17 7.18 9.33
CA LEU A 507 -21.79 8.50 9.44
C LEU A 507 -23.18 8.53 8.79
N LEU A 508 -23.33 7.98 7.58
CA LEU A 508 -24.60 7.94 6.89
C LEU A 508 -25.63 7.05 7.59
N LEU A 509 -25.22 5.93 8.19
CA LEU A 509 -26.09 5.09 8.99
C LEU A 509 -26.54 5.81 10.27
N SER A 510 -25.62 6.50 10.96
CA SER A 510 -25.99 7.31 12.14
C SER A 510 -26.97 8.43 11.77
N LYS A 511 -26.77 9.10 10.63
CA LYS A 511 -27.76 10.06 10.08
C LYS A 511 -29.10 9.40 9.77
N ALA A 512 -29.09 8.18 9.23
CA ALA A 512 -30.33 7.47 8.91
C ALA A 512 -31.12 7.13 10.19
N ILE A 513 -30.43 6.67 11.23
CA ILE A 513 -30.98 6.43 12.57
C ILE A 513 -31.59 7.72 13.13
N TYR A 514 -30.88 8.85 13.03
CA TYR A 514 -31.39 10.16 13.44
C TYR A 514 -32.70 10.52 12.76
N TYR A 515 -32.76 10.47 11.42
CA TYR A 515 -33.99 10.83 10.70
C TYR A 515 -35.14 9.87 10.96
N MET A 516 -34.86 8.57 11.12
CA MET A 516 -35.85 7.57 11.52
C MET A 516 -36.41 7.83 12.93
N TYR A 517 -35.59 8.32 13.86
CA TYR A 517 -36.00 8.64 15.23
C TYR A 517 -36.82 9.94 15.29
N ALA A 518 -36.41 10.96 14.53
CA ALA A 518 -37.10 12.24 14.44
C ALA A 518 -38.51 12.10 13.84
N ASP A 519 -38.72 11.14 12.94
CA ASP A 519 -40.04 10.81 12.39
C ASP A 519 -40.82 9.90 13.36
N ALA A 520 -41.86 10.46 13.99
CA ALA A 520 -42.71 9.74 14.94
C ALA A 520 -43.37 8.48 14.35
N ALA A 521 -43.63 8.44 13.04
CA ALA A 521 -44.21 7.27 12.38
C ALA A 521 -43.19 6.13 12.18
N LEU A 522 -41.91 6.47 12.09
CA LEU A 522 -40.83 5.52 11.85
C LEU A 522 -40.11 5.09 13.14
N ARG A 523 -40.18 5.90 14.19
CA ARG A 523 -39.53 5.66 15.48
C ARG A 523 -39.81 4.27 16.08
N PRO A 524 -41.07 3.75 16.15
CA PRO A 524 -41.32 2.43 16.73
C PRO A 524 -40.59 1.31 15.99
N ARG A 525 -40.43 1.43 14.67
CA ARG A 525 -39.68 0.46 13.88
C ARG A 525 -38.20 0.51 14.19
N LEU A 526 -37.63 1.71 14.29
CA LEU A 526 -36.22 1.91 14.60
C LEU A 526 -35.85 1.36 15.99
N LEU A 527 -36.66 1.63 17.01
CA LEU A 527 -36.38 1.19 18.39
C LEU A 527 -36.31 -0.33 18.54
N ASN A 528 -36.95 -1.08 17.63
CA ASN A 528 -36.90 -2.54 17.58
C ASN A 528 -35.81 -3.08 16.65
N ASP A 529 -35.03 -2.23 15.99
CA ASP A 529 -33.99 -2.62 15.05
C ASP A 529 -32.61 -2.75 15.74
N ARG A 530 -31.80 -3.70 15.27
CA ARG A 530 -30.46 -3.97 15.81
C ARG A 530 -29.46 -2.83 15.57
N ALA A 531 -29.74 -1.92 14.63
CA ALA A 531 -28.90 -0.75 14.40
C ALA A 531 -29.05 0.33 15.49
N TRP A 532 -30.20 0.40 16.18
CA TRP A 532 -30.47 1.41 17.22
C TRP A 532 -29.39 1.50 18.32
N PRO A 533 -28.99 0.40 18.98
CA PRO A 533 -27.97 0.46 20.04
C PRO A 533 -26.57 0.84 19.52
N ARG A 534 -26.34 0.83 18.21
CA ARG A 534 -25.01 1.04 17.61
C ARG A 534 -24.74 2.50 17.23
N ARG A 535 -25.71 3.40 17.39
CA ARG A 535 -25.65 4.81 16.95
C ARG A 535 -24.42 5.58 17.45
N GLU A 536 -24.02 5.36 18.70
CA GLU A 536 -22.85 6.02 19.32
C GLU A 536 -21.54 5.40 18.83
N ILE A 537 -21.44 4.06 18.86
CA ILE A 537 -20.29 3.30 18.37
C ILE A 537 -19.98 3.64 16.90
N LEU A 538 -21.01 3.86 16.07
CA LEU A 538 -20.85 4.28 14.68
C LEU A 538 -20.19 5.67 14.57
N LEU A 539 -20.57 6.62 15.42
CA LEU A 539 -19.98 7.97 15.44
C LEU A 539 -18.55 7.96 16.00
N GLU A 540 -18.28 7.13 16.99
CA GLU A 540 -16.93 6.93 17.53
C GLU A 540 -15.99 6.30 16.50
N THR A 541 -16.45 5.23 15.85
CA THR A 541 -15.72 4.57 14.76
C THR A 541 -15.41 5.55 13.64
N CYS A 542 -16.42 6.34 13.25
CA CYS A 542 -16.26 7.39 12.25
C CYS A 542 -15.22 8.43 12.69
N ALA A 543 -15.36 9.00 13.89
CA ALA A 543 -14.45 10.04 14.42
C ALA A 543 -13.00 9.56 14.54
N ALA A 544 -12.78 8.31 14.96
CA ALA A 544 -11.46 7.72 15.10
C ALA A 544 -10.76 7.51 13.74
N ARG A 545 -11.53 7.20 12.68
CA ARG A 545 -10.97 6.85 11.36
C ARG A 545 -10.99 8.01 10.37
N CYS A 546 -11.91 8.96 10.49
CA CYS A 546 -12.08 10.01 9.49
C CYS A 546 -10.84 10.90 9.29
N PRO A 547 -10.05 11.28 10.32
CA PRO A 547 -8.85 12.09 10.14
C PRO A 547 -7.79 11.45 9.23
N GLY A 548 -7.71 10.11 9.17
CA GLY A 548 -6.76 9.41 8.31
C GLY A 548 -7.28 9.11 6.89
N VAL A 549 -8.52 9.50 6.59
CA VAL A 549 -9.31 8.88 5.50
C VAL A 549 -10.18 9.90 4.74
N ALA A 550 -10.38 11.10 5.29
CA ALA A 550 -11.20 12.13 4.67
C ALA A 550 -10.37 13.02 3.73
N GLY A 551 -10.81 13.13 2.47
CA GLY A 551 -10.44 14.24 1.58
C GLY A 551 -11.10 15.56 2.01
N ASP A 552 -11.33 16.47 1.06
CA ASP A 552 -11.74 17.89 1.21
C ASP A 552 -13.01 18.20 2.04
N SER A 553 -13.62 17.23 2.71
CA SER A 553 -14.83 17.38 3.52
C SER A 553 -14.68 17.04 5.02
N LEU A 554 -13.46 16.81 5.52
CA LEU A 554 -13.23 16.43 6.93
C LEU A 554 -13.94 17.37 7.92
N ALA A 555 -13.81 18.69 7.75
CA ALA A 555 -14.43 19.67 8.63
C ALA A 555 -15.96 19.53 8.68
N ARG A 556 -16.60 19.32 7.53
CA ARG A 556 -18.05 19.11 7.44
C ARG A 556 -18.47 17.80 8.09
N LYS A 557 -17.71 16.71 7.88
CA LYS A 557 -17.99 15.41 8.51
C LYS A 557 -17.87 15.51 10.04
N MET A 558 -16.82 16.16 10.54
CA MET A 558 -16.64 16.39 11.97
C MET A 558 -17.77 17.23 12.57
N GLN A 559 -18.23 18.27 11.85
CA GLN A 559 -19.40 19.04 12.26
C GLN A 559 -20.67 18.18 12.37
N ASP A 560 -20.90 17.31 11.38
CA ASP A 560 -22.05 16.39 11.41
C ASP A 560 -21.95 15.39 12.57
N ILE A 561 -20.75 14.86 12.85
CA ILE A 561 -20.50 13.96 13.99
C ILE A 561 -20.80 14.68 15.31
N THR A 562 -20.28 15.90 15.50
CA THR A 562 -20.51 16.68 16.72
C THR A 562 -21.99 16.93 16.94
N LYS A 563 -22.72 17.39 15.90
CA LYS A 563 -24.16 17.64 16.00
C LYS A 563 -24.96 16.38 16.37
N LEU A 564 -24.61 15.23 15.78
CA LEU A 564 -25.27 13.98 16.10
C LEU A 564 -24.96 13.52 17.53
N LYS A 565 -23.72 13.66 17.99
CA LYS A 565 -23.34 13.35 19.38
C LYS A 565 -24.08 14.23 20.38
N GLU A 566 -24.17 15.53 20.12
CA GLU A 566 -24.92 16.49 20.95
C GLU A 566 -26.40 16.10 21.04
N PHE A 567 -27.03 15.80 19.89
CA PHE A 567 -28.42 15.35 19.83
C PHE A 567 -28.66 14.08 20.66
N TRP A 568 -27.86 13.03 20.47
CA TRP A 568 -28.02 11.79 21.22
C TRP A 568 -27.79 12.00 22.71
N SER A 569 -26.83 12.86 23.08
CA SER A 569 -26.54 13.17 24.48
C SER A 569 -27.64 13.98 25.16
N SER A 570 -28.45 14.76 24.44
CA SER A 570 -29.59 15.49 25.00
C SER A 570 -30.83 14.60 25.13
N GLU A 571 -31.22 13.93 24.05
CA GLU A 571 -32.48 13.17 24.01
C GLU A 571 -32.46 11.95 24.96
N LEU A 572 -31.33 11.24 25.06
CA LEU A 572 -31.22 10.07 25.95
C LEU A 572 -31.23 10.44 27.43
N ARG A 573 -30.91 11.69 27.77
CA ARG A 573 -31.03 12.18 29.16
C ARG A 573 -32.47 12.41 29.58
N ASP A 574 -33.38 12.59 28.62
CA ASP A 574 -34.80 12.80 28.89
C ASP A 574 -35.61 11.48 28.91
N GLU A 575 -35.04 10.39 28.38
CA GLU A 575 -35.64 9.03 28.41
C GLU A 575 -35.22 8.18 29.64
N LEU A 576 -34.14 8.58 30.34
CA LEU A 576 -33.62 7.94 31.57
C LEU A 576 -34.05 8.72 32.81
#